data_AF-A0AAJ6JI47-F1
#
_entry.id   AF-A0AAJ6JI47-F1
#
_cell.length_a   1.000
_cell.length_b   1.000
_cell.length_c   1.000
_cell.angle_alpha   90.00
_cell.angle_beta   90.00
_cell.angle_gamma   90.00
#
_symmetry.space_group_name_H-M   'P 1'
#
loop_
_entity.id
_entity.type
_entity.pdbx_description
1 polymer ?
#
loop_
_entity_poly.entity_id
_entity_poly.type
_entity_poly.pdbx_seq_one_letter_code
_entity_poly.pdbx_strand_id
1 'polypeptide(L)'
;MTAPPKRPSDQEGFFWKTKTLEEMSNAEWESLCDGCARCCLEKLEDEDTGRIYFTHISCKLLDAGLCTCKDYANRSDKVPDCVRLTPENVRTLNWLPPSCAYRLVAEGRDLYWWHPLISGDPNTVHEAGVSVRGRVQGTELDVNDADLEDHIVRWPALLPKRARLKKRQKTTKA
;
A
#
# COMPACT_ATOMS: atom_id res chain seq x y z
N MET A 1 -6.76 30.63 17.12
CA MET A 1 -6.68 30.01 15.78
C MET A 1 -7.38 28.66 15.86
N THR A 2 -8.69 28.62 15.62
CA THR A 2 -9.47 27.39 15.74
C THR A 2 -9.21 26.54 14.49
N ALA A 3 -8.78 25.28 14.68
CA ALA A 3 -8.60 24.35 13.58
C ALA A 3 -9.90 24.25 12.76
N PRO A 4 -9.83 24.21 11.42
CA PRO A 4 -11.03 24.10 10.58
C PRO A 4 -11.86 22.89 11.01
N PRO A 5 -13.20 22.99 11.04
CA PRO A 5 -14.04 21.85 11.37
C PRO A 5 -13.77 20.70 10.39
N LYS A 6 -13.45 19.51 10.93
CA LYS A 6 -13.32 18.29 10.14
C LYS A 6 -14.64 18.08 9.41
N ARG A 7 -14.59 17.98 8.08
CA ARG A 7 -15.78 17.61 7.29
C ARG A 7 -16.22 16.21 7.71
N PRO A 8 -17.52 15.96 7.89
CA PRO A 8 -18.01 14.63 8.24
C PRO A 8 -17.60 13.64 7.14
N SER A 9 -17.10 12.48 7.58
CA SER A 9 -16.67 11.40 6.70
C SER A 9 -17.80 10.39 6.59
N ASP A 10 -18.08 9.92 5.37
CA ASP A 10 -19.03 8.82 5.14
C ASP A 10 -18.52 7.47 5.69
N GLN A 11 -17.34 7.46 6.33
CA GLN A 11 -16.71 6.30 6.97
C GLN A 11 -16.88 6.29 8.49
N GLU A 12 -17.80 7.11 9.05
CA GLU A 12 -18.14 7.03 10.48
C GLU A 12 -18.72 5.64 10.82
N GLY A 13 -18.21 5.03 11.90
CA GLY A 13 -18.65 3.72 12.40
C GLY A 13 -17.85 2.51 11.88
N PHE A 14 -16.95 2.67 10.91
CA PHE A 14 -16.06 1.59 10.49
C PHE A 14 -14.96 1.32 11.53
N PHE A 15 -14.51 0.06 11.66
CA PHE A 15 -13.60 -0.35 12.73
C PHE A 15 -12.26 0.42 12.72
N TRP A 16 -11.71 0.75 11.55
CA TRP A 16 -10.47 1.53 11.44
C TRP A 16 -10.62 3.01 11.82
N LYS A 17 -11.85 3.46 12.10
CA LYS A 17 -12.15 4.79 12.62
C LYS A 17 -12.44 4.80 14.11
N THR A 18 -12.88 3.67 14.66
CA THR A 18 -13.33 3.56 16.05
C THR A 18 -12.33 2.88 16.95
N LYS A 19 -11.50 1.97 16.39
CA LYS A 19 -10.46 1.24 17.10
C LYS A 19 -9.08 1.86 16.87
N THR A 20 -8.22 1.80 17.88
CA THR A 20 -6.77 1.97 17.71
C THR A 20 -6.19 0.79 16.92
N LEU A 21 -4.94 0.91 16.45
CA LEU A 21 -4.28 -0.19 15.73
C LEU A 21 -4.12 -1.43 16.60
N GLU A 22 -3.87 -1.24 17.90
CA GLU A 22 -3.66 -2.28 18.90
C GLU A 22 -4.95 -3.01 19.30
N GLU A 23 -6.11 -2.36 19.11
CA GLU A 23 -7.43 -2.94 19.38
C GLU A 23 -7.96 -3.79 18.21
N MET A 24 -7.29 -3.74 17.05
CA MET A 24 -7.68 -4.53 15.89
C MET A 24 -7.33 -6.00 16.10
N SER A 25 -8.28 -6.87 15.78
CA SER A 25 -7.99 -8.30 15.62
C SER A 25 -7.04 -8.51 14.44
N ASN A 26 -6.37 -9.66 14.39
CA ASN A 26 -5.52 -10.02 13.26
C ASN A 26 -6.29 -9.97 11.93
N ALA A 27 -7.55 -10.40 11.90
CA ALA A 27 -8.38 -10.36 10.69
C ALA A 27 -8.66 -8.92 10.23
N GLU A 28 -8.99 -8.03 11.17
CA GLU A 28 -9.19 -6.60 10.89
C GLU A 28 -7.90 -5.94 10.38
N TRP A 29 -6.76 -6.22 11.04
CA TRP A 29 -5.45 -5.73 10.64
C TRP A 29 -5.08 -6.19 9.22
N GLU A 30 -5.17 -7.48 8.93
CA GLU A 30 -4.85 -8.02 7.61
C GLU A 30 -5.80 -7.47 6.53
N SER A 31 -7.07 -7.21 6.87
CA SER A 31 -8.05 -6.63 5.94
C SER A 31 -7.75 -5.18 5.54
N LEU A 32 -6.87 -4.48 6.26
CA LEU A 32 -6.38 -3.16 5.83
C LEU A 32 -5.51 -3.26 4.59
N CYS A 33 -4.87 -4.39 4.30
CA CYS A 33 -4.07 -4.49 3.08
C CYS A 33 -4.95 -4.29 1.84
N ASP A 34 -4.62 -3.29 1.02
CA ASP A 34 -5.35 -2.99 -0.20
C ASP A 34 -4.98 -3.88 -1.39
N GLY A 35 -3.97 -4.77 -1.24
CA GLY A 35 -3.50 -5.62 -2.34
C GLY A 35 -2.81 -4.84 -3.47
N CYS A 36 -2.24 -3.66 -3.19
CA CYS A 36 -1.53 -2.90 -4.22
C CYS A 36 -0.15 -3.48 -4.57
N ALA A 37 0.42 -4.34 -3.70
CA ALA A 37 1.73 -4.98 -3.81
C ALA A 37 2.96 -4.05 -3.92
N ARG A 38 2.82 -2.74 -3.62
CA ARG A 38 3.96 -1.80 -3.65
C ARG A 38 5.02 -2.07 -2.58
N CYS A 39 4.63 -2.67 -1.45
CA CYS A 39 5.59 -3.07 -0.42
C CYS A 39 6.52 -4.19 -0.88
N CYS A 40 6.09 -5.00 -1.85
CA CYS A 40 6.85 -6.12 -2.43
C CYS A 40 7.85 -5.69 -3.52
N LEU A 41 8.00 -4.40 -3.81
CA LEU A 41 9.02 -3.90 -4.74
C LEU A 41 10.37 -3.79 -4.02
N GLU A 42 11.46 -4.06 -4.71
CA GLU A 42 12.80 -3.82 -4.18
C GLU A 42 13.01 -2.32 -3.97
N LYS A 43 13.68 -2.00 -2.87
CA LYS A 43 13.90 -0.64 -2.39
C LYS A 43 15.39 -0.47 -2.09
N LEU A 44 15.94 0.65 -2.50
CA LEU A 44 17.31 1.04 -2.18
C LEU A 44 17.28 2.15 -1.13
N GLU A 45 18.17 2.08 -0.17
CA GLU A 45 18.39 3.14 0.82
C GLU A 45 19.74 3.81 0.53
N ASP A 46 19.72 5.12 0.44
CA ASP A 46 20.92 5.95 0.35
C ASP A 46 21.63 5.97 1.71
N GLU A 47 22.86 5.46 1.77
CA GLU A 47 23.62 5.28 3.02
C GLU A 47 23.92 6.60 3.75
N ASP A 48 24.07 7.70 3.01
CA ASP A 48 24.40 9.02 3.56
C ASP A 48 23.17 9.77 4.06
N THR A 49 22.02 9.61 3.39
CA THR A 49 20.82 10.43 3.62
C THR A 49 19.61 9.67 4.17
N GLY A 50 19.65 8.33 4.18
CA GLY A 50 18.52 7.48 4.56
C GLY A 50 17.31 7.59 3.62
N ARG A 51 17.53 8.11 2.41
CA ARG A 51 16.46 8.28 1.41
C ARG A 51 16.16 6.94 0.75
N ILE A 52 14.87 6.61 0.70
CA ILE A 52 14.40 5.38 0.08
C ILE A 52 13.98 5.62 -1.37
N TYR A 53 14.56 4.84 -2.28
CA TYR A 53 14.19 4.76 -3.68
C TYR A 53 13.45 3.46 -3.95
N PHE A 54 12.38 3.54 -4.75
CA PHE A 54 11.66 2.35 -5.20
C PHE A 54 12.18 1.91 -6.56
N THR A 55 12.13 0.62 -6.81
CA THR A 55 12.35 0.05 -8.15
C THR A 55 11.05 -0.52 -8.73
N HIS A 56 11.08 -0.89 -10.02
CA HIS A 56 10.05 -1.76 -10.62
C HIS A 56 10.39 -3.25 -10.59
N ILE A 57 11.40 -3.63 -9.81
CA ILE A 57 11.76 -5.02 -9.54
C ILE A 57 11.01 -5.46 -8.30
N SER A 58 10.49 -6.69 -8.32
CA SER A 58 9.74 -7.23 -7.19
C SER A 58 10.47 -8.34 -6.47
N CYS A 59 10.10 -8.55 -5.22
CA CYS A 59 10.46 -9.73 -4.48
C CYS A 59 10.06 -11.01 -5.24
N LYS A 60 10.89 -12.06 -5.12
CA LYS A 60 10.67 -13.38 -5.76
C LYS A 60 9.32 -14.03 -5.47
N LEU A 61 8.71 -13.70 -4.33
CA LEU A 61 7.42 -14.26 -3.90
C LEU A 61 6.20 -13.51 -4.42
N LEU A 62 6.36 -12.38 -5.12
CA LEU A 62 5.23 -11.66 -5.69
C LEU A 62 4.67 -12.38 -6.93
N ASP A 63 3.34 -12.50 -7.00
CA ASP A 63 2.62 -12.63 -8.27
C ASP A 63 2.22 -11.23 -8.74
N ALA A 64 2.94 -10.69 -9.73
CA ALA A 64 2.71 -9.33 -10.21
C ALA A 64 1.38 -9.17 -10.98
N GLY A 65 0.83 -10.27 -11.51
CA GLY A 65 -0.46 -10.31 -12.17
C GLY A 65 -1.58 -10.17 -11.15
N LEU A 66 -1.56 -10.98 -10.10
CA LEU A 66 -2.58 -10.98 -9.05
C LEU A 66 -2.35 -9.89 -8.00
N CYS A 67 -1.14 -9.34 -7.90
CA CYS A 67 -0.70 -8.45 -6.81
C CYS A 67 -0.80 -9.09 -5.43
N THR A 68 -0.49 -10.38 -5.33
CA THR A 68 -0.53 -11.16 -4.09
C THR A 68 0.79 -11.88 -3.85
N CYS A 69 1.11 -12.15 -2.58
CA CYS A 69 2.25 -12.98 -2.23
C CYS A 69 1.89 -14.45 -2.44
N LYS A 70 2.74 -15.19 -3.18
CA LYS A 70 2.59 -16.62 -3.47
C LYS A 70 2.71 -17.49 -2.22
N ASP A 71 3.40 -17.00 -1.19
CA ASP A 71 3.54 -17.68 0.10
C ASP A 71 3.54 -16.66 1.25
N TYR A 72 2.39 -16.04 1.48
CA TYR A 72 2.26 -14.99 2.50
C TYR A 72 2.58 -15.50 3.91
N ALA A 73 2.19 -16.74 4.25
CA ALA A 73 2.36 -17.29 5.59
C ALA A 73 3.84 -17.48 5.97
N ASN A 74 4.68 -17.92 5.03
CA ASN A 74 6.09 -18.22 5.27
C ASN A 74 7.05 -17.18 4.67
N ARG A 75 6.53 -15.98 4.34
CA ARG A 75 7.28 -14.97 3.56
C ARG A 75 8.58 -14.51 4.25
N SER A 76 8.56 -14.32 5.56
CA SER A 76 9.71 -13.81 6.31
C SER A 76 10.79 -14.89 6.48
N ASP A 77 10.44 -16.18 6.41
CA ASP A 77 11.41 -17.27 6.42
C ASP A 77 12.11 -17.41 5.06
N LYS A 78 11.42 -17.04 3.98
CA LYS A 78 11.91 -17.17 2.60
C LYS A 78 12.58 -15.91 2.05
N VAL A 79 12.22 -14.76 2.59
CA VAL A 79 12.70 -13.43 2.19
C VAL A 79 12.98 -12.66 3.47
N PRO A 80 14.23 -12.69 3.97
CA PRO A 80 14.61 -12.07 5.25
C PRO A 80 14.24 -10.58 5.33
N ASP A 81 14.34 -9.85 4.22
CA ASP A 81 14.03 -8.42 4.15
C ASP A 81 12.52 -8.13 4.01
N CYS A 82 11.66 -9.17 3.99
CA CYS A 82 10.22 -9.00 3.96
C CYS A 82 9.70 -8.53 5.32
N VAL A 83 9.60 -7.21 5.47
CA VAL A 83 9.11 -6.56 6.69
C VAL A 83 7.64 -6.93 6.94
N ARG A 84 7.39 -7.60 8.07
CA ARG A 84 6.03 -7.78 8.59
C ARG A 84 5.53 -6.47 9.19
N LEU A 85 4.45 -5.93 8.63
CA LEU A 85 3.81 -4.73 9.16
C LEU A 85 3.07 -5.06 10.45
N THR A 86 3.34 -4.29 11.51
CA THR A 86 2.70 -4.38 12.82
C THR A 86 2.23 -3.00 13.27
N PRO A 87 1.25 -2.89 14.19
CA PRO A 87 0.84 -1.60 14.75
C PRO A 87 2.01 -0.72 15.20
N GLU A 88 3.04 -1.31 15.80
CA GLU A 88 4.20 -0.60 16.33
C GLU A 88 5.07 -0.02 15.21
N ASN A 89 5.41 -0.81 14.19
CA ASN A 89 6.37 -0.38 13.18
C ASN A 89 5.77 0.51 12.08
N VAL A 90 4.48 0.40 11.76
CA VAL A 90 3.88 1.19 10.67
C VAL A 90 3.92 2.71 10.93
N ARG A 91 4.11 3.11 12.20
CA ARG A 91 4.27 4.51 12.61
C ARG A 91 5.68 5.05 12.36
N THR A 92 6.68 4.18 12.19
CA THR A 92 8.08 4.54 12.03
C THR A 92 8.61 4.26 10.62
N LEU A 93 7.97 3.37 9.85
CA LEU A 93 8.36 3.06 8.47
C LEU A 93 8.16 4.28 7.54
N ASN A 94 9.26 4.82 7.03
CA ASN A 94 9.29 5.99 6.15
C ASN A 94 9.02 5.66 4.66
N TRP A 95 9.08 4.39 4.27
CA TRP A 95 8.97 3.94 2.89
C TRP A 95 7.57 3.46 2.49
N LEU A 96 6.58 3.48 3.39
CA LEU A 96 5.22 3.08 3.02
C LEU A 96 4.63 4.08 2.01
N PRO A 97 4.06 3.61 0.87
CA PRO A 97 3.41 4.47 -0.10
C PRO A 97 2.37 5.41 0.54
N PRO A 98 2.15 6.62 -0.01
CA PRO A 98 1.22 7.59 0.57
C PRO A 98 -0.25 7.15 0.59
N SER A 99 -0.58 6.06 -0.11
CA SER A 99 -1.91 5.42 -0.09
C SER A 99 -1.98 4.13 0.70
N CYS A 100 -0.88 3.67 1.31
CA CYS A 100 -0.88 2.45 2.10
C CYS A 100 -1.88 2.59 3.25
N ALA A 101 -2.87 1.69 3.31
CA ALA A 101 -3.94 1.75 4.29
C ALA A 101 -3.43 1.73 5.74
N TYR A 102 -2.44 0.88 6.05
CA TYR A 102 -1.81 0.85 7.37
C TYR A 102 -1.29 2.22 7.79
N ARG A 103 -0.59 2.91 6.89
CA ARG A 103 -0.09 4.27 7.10
C ARG A 103 -1.23 5.27 7.26
N LEU A 104 -2.24 5.22 6.39
CA LEU A 104 -3.38 6.13 6.45
C LEU A 104 -4.12 6.02 7.78
N VAL A 105 -4.41 4.81 8.23
CA VAL A 105 -5.11 4.57 9.50
C VAL A 105 -4.23 4.99 10.68
N ALA A 106 -2.92 4.69 10.65
CA ALA A 106 -1.97 5.15 11.67
C ALA A 106 -1.93 6.69 11.78
N GLU A 107 -2.06 7.40 10.66
CA GLU A 107 -2.14 8.87 10.57
C GLU A 107 -3.56 9.42 10.87
N GLY A 108 -4.54 8.57 11.21
CA GLY A 108 -5.93 8.96 11.46
C GLY A 108 -6.70 9.42 10.22
N ARG A 109 -6.22 9.08 9.02
CA ARG A 109 -6.80 9.46 7.72
C ARG A 109 -7.84 8.44 7.26
N ASP A 110 -8.63 8.82 6.26
CA ASP A 110 -9.63 7.96 5.63
C ASP A 110 -8.97 7.04 4.59
N LEU A 111 -9.58 5.88 4.38
CA LEU A 111 -9.25 5.02 3.24
C LEU A 111 -9.82 5.63 1.96
N TYR A 112 -9.16 5.41 0.82
CA TYR A 112 -9.63 5.91 -0.46
C TYR A 112 -10.85 5.13 -0.96
N TRP A 113 -11.60 5.73 -1.90
CA TRP A 113 -12.85 5.15 -2.43
C TRP A 113 -12.70 3.77 -3.08
N TRP A 114 -11.50 3.46 -3.58
CA TRP A 114 -11.13 2.22 -4.25
C TRP A 114 -10.57 1.16 -3.29
N HIS A 115 -10.46 1.47 -2.00
CA HIS A 115 -10.01 0.49 -1.02
C HIS A 115 -11.05 -0.64 -0.91
N PRO A 116 -10.67 -1.94 -0.85
CA PRO A 116 -11.62 -3.05 -0.81
C PRO A 116 -12.67 -2.95 0.31
N LEU A 117 -12.27 -2.49 1.50
CA LEU A 117 -13.20 -2.22 2.62
C LEU A 117 -14.24 -1.12 2.35
N ILE A 118 -14.04 -0.27 1.34
CA ILE A 118 -14.93 0.82 0.93
C ILE A 118 -15.72 0.48 -0.34
N SER A 119 -15.04 -0.13 -1.32
CA SER A 119 -15.61 -0.45 -2.63
C SER A 119 -16.33 -1.79 -2.66
N GLY A 120 -15.94 -2.73 -1.80
CA GLY A 120 -16.33 -4.13 -1.84
C GLY A 120 -15.69 -4.93 -2.98
N ASP A 121 -14.80 -4.32 -3.77
CA ASP A 121 -14.20 -4.93 -4.95
C ASP A 121 -12.67 -4.70 -4.98
N PRO A 122 -11.85 -5.75 -4.83
CA PRO A 122 -10.39 -5.66 -4.94
C PRO A 122 -9.90 -5.09 -6.28
N ASN A 123 -10.66 -5.25 -7.38
CA ASN A 123 -10.23 -4.75 -8.68
C ASN A 123 -10.16 -3.22 -8.76
N THR A 124 -10.91 -2.52 -7.91
CA THR A 124 -10.90 -1.05 -7.90
C THR A 124 -9.53 -0.45 -7.56
N VAL A 125 -8.68 -1.19 -6.86
CA VAL A 125 -7.26 -0.86 -6.58
C VAL A 125 -6.47 -0.76 -7.90
N HIS A 126 -6.72 -1.67 -8.83
CA HIS A 126 -6.11 -1.69 -10.15
C HIS A 126 -6.69 -0.60 -11.05
N GLU A 127 -8.01 -0.39 -11.01
CA GLU A 127 -8.70 0.67 -11.77
C GLU A 127 -8.22 2.08 -11.37
N ALA A 128 -7.98 2.29 -10.06
CA ALA A 128 -7.39 3.51 -9.52
C ALA A 128 -5.93 3.71 -9.96
N GLY A 129 -5.30 2.67 -10.52
CA GLY A 129 -3.93 2.67 -11.00
C GLY A 129 -2.90 2.63 -9.88
N VAL A 130 -3.29 2.24 -8.66
CA VAL A 130 -2.39 2.24 -7.52
C VAL A 130 -1.55 0.97 -7.42
N SER A 131 -2.03 -0.19 -7.89
CA SER A 131 -1.24 -1.41 -7.79
C SER A 131 0.00 -1.42 -8.70
N VAL A 132 0.87 -2.40 -8.48
CA VAL A 132 2.03 -2.70 -9.32
C VAL A 132 1.69 -3.46 -10.61
N ARG A 133 0.42 -3.89 -10.78
CA ARG A 133 -0.04 -4.70 -11.93
C ARG A 133 0.36 -4.04 -13.26
N GLY A 134 1.06 -4.82 -14.10
CA GLY A 134 1.54 -4.36 -15.41
C GLY A 134 2.67 -3.34 -15.36
N ARG A 135 3.32 -3.14 -14.20
CA ARG A 135 4.46 -2.22 -14.03
C ARG A 135 5.74 -2.88 -13.54
N VAL A 136 5.67 -4.12 -13.06
CA VAL A 136 6.84 -4.90 -12.64
C VAL A 136 7.58 -5.38 -13.88
N GLN A 137 8.91 -5.16 -13.94
CA GLN A 137 9.74 -5.57 -15.09
C GLN A 137 10.58 -6.83 -14.84
N GLY A 138 10.68 -7.28 -13.60
CA GLY A 138 11.45 -8.47 -13.23
C GLY A 138 11.38 -8.72 -11.73
N THR A 139 12.05 -9.77 -11.28
CA THR A 139 12.17 -10.12 -9.86
C THR A 139 13.61 -10.01 -9.37
N GLU A 140 13.82 -10.05 -8.05
CA GLU A 140 15.16 -10.14 -7.43
C GLU A 140 15.98 -11.35 -7.93
N LEU A 141 15.36 -12.34 -8.59
CA LEU A 141 16.07 -13.48 -9.18
C LEU A 141 16.63 -13.17 -10.58
N ASP A 142 16.09 -12.13 -11.23
CA ASP A 142 16.40 -11.76 -12.61
C ASP A 142 17.39 -10.60 -12.69
N VAL A 143 17.51 -9.81 -11.62
CA VAL A 143 18.31 -8.59 -11.54
C VAL A 143 19.20 -8.66 -10.30
N ASN A 144 20.50 -8.46 -10.46
CA ASN A 144 21.41 -8.43 -9.32
C ASN A 144 21.27 -7.13 -8.54
N ASP A 145 21.60 -7.16 -7.25
CA ASP A 145 21.52 -6.00 -6.36
C ASP A 145 22.30 -4.78 -6.89
N ALA A 146 23.47 -5.01 -7.50
CA ALA A 146 24.30 -3.96 -8.09
C ALA A 146 23.64 -3.24 -9.28
N ASP A 147 22.68 -3.89 -9.94
CA ASP A 147 21.99 -3.35 -11.10
C ASP A 147 20.67 -2.64 -10.70
N LEU A 148 20.21 -2.75 -9.45
CA LEU A 148 18.91 -2.21 -9.01
C LEU A 148 18.78 -0.68 -9.18
N GLU A 149 19.89 0.07 -9.16
CA GLU A 149 19.90 1.52 -9.34
C GLU A 149 19.34 1.94 -10.71
N ASP A 150 19.60 1.15 -11.76
CA ASP A 150 19.08 1.39 -13.12
C ASP A 150 17.57 1.16 -13.23
N HIS A 151 16.97 0.53 -12.22
CA HIS A 151 15.55 0.18 -12.17
C HIS A 151 14.73 1.12 -11.27
N ILE A 152 15.32 2.21 -10.79
CA ILE A 152 14.66 3.18 -9.91
C ILE A 152 13.48 3.88 -10.62
N VAL A 153 12.32 3.90 -9.95
CA VAL A 153 11.08 4.50 -10.43
C VAL A 153 10.38 5.31 -9.33
N ARG A 154 9.68 6.38 -9.73
CA ARG A 154 9.03 7.31 -8.78
C ARG A 154 7.57 7.01 -8.48
N TRP A 155 6.88 6.27 -9.36
CA TRP A 155 5.43 6.09 -9.28
C TRP A 155 4.92 5.39 -7.99
N PRO A 156 5.67 4.49 -7.31
CA PRO A 156 5.17 3.86 -6.07
C PRO A 156 5.05 4.87 -4.92
N ALA A 157 5.91 5.89 -4.89
CA ALA A 157 5.87 6.98 -3.93
C ALA A 157 4.79 8.04 -4.25
N LEU A 158 4.11 7.91 -5.40
CA LEU A 158 3.11 8.86 -5.87
C LEU A 158 1.70 8.26 -5.84
N LEU A 159 0.72 9.12 -5.55
CA LEU A 159 -0.70 8.79 -5.68
C LEU A 159 -1.21 9.21 -7.06
N PRO A 160 -1.67 8.28 -7.93
CA PRO A 160 -2.22 8.59 -9.24
C PRO A 160 -3.41 9.56 -9.17
N LYS A 161 -3.60 10.38 -10.21
CA LYS A 161 -4.70 11.36 -10.25
C LYS A 161 -6.09 10.71 -10.07
N ARG A 162 -6.32 9.56 -10.72
CA ARG A 162 -7.60 8.80 -10.61
C ARG A 162 -7.89 8.34 -9.18
N ALA A 163 -6.85 7.93 -8.46
CA ALA A 163 -6.95 7.50 -7.06
C ALA A 163 -7.36 8.64 -6.11
N ARG A 164 -7.12 9.91 -6.49
CA ARG A 164 -7.47 11.11 -5.71
C ARG A 164 -8.92 11.58 -5.92
N LEU A 165 -9.59 11.12 -6.97
CA LEU A 165 -10.98 11.50 -7.23
C LEU A 165 -11.85 11.02 -6.08
N LYS A 166 -12.80 11.83 -5.61
CA LYS A 166 -13.86 11.31 -4.72
C LYS A 166 -14.80 10.44 -5.56
N LYS A 167 -15.17 9.28 -5.01
CA LYS A 167 -16.07 8.23 -5.54
C LYS A 167 -16.87 8.68 -6.77
N ARG A 168 -16.69 8.00 -7.91
CA ARG A 168 -17.52 8.19 -9.11
C ARG A 168 -18.98 8.05 -8.68
N GLN A 169 -19.74 9.15 -8.65
CA GLN A 169 -21.19 9.07 -8.45
C GLN A 169 -21.70 8.09 -9.50
N LYS A 170 -22.31 6.98 -9.05
CA LYS A 170 -23.06 6.12 -9.95
C LYS A 170 -24.18 7.01 -10.50
N THR A 171 -24.01 7.52 -11.71
CA THR A 171 -25.13 8.02 -12.50
C THR A 171 -26.00 6.81 -12.78
N THR A 172 -26.97 6.56 -11.90
CA THR A 172 -28.11 5.71 -12.19
C THR A 172 -28.87 6.41 -13.30
N LYS A 173 -28.57 6.04 -14.55
CA LYS A 173 -29.38 6.44 -15.69
C LYS A 173 -30.63 5.56 -15.61
N ALA A 174 -31.73 6.16 -15.19
CA ALA A 174 -33.08 5.61 -15.36
C ALA A 174 -33.41 5.53 -16.85
#